data_AF-A0A939CCE7-F1
#
_entry.id   AF-A0A939CCE7-F1
#
_cell.length_a   1.000
_cell.length_b   1.000
_cell.length_c   1.000
_cell.angle_alpha   90.00
_cell.angle_beta   90.00
_cell.angle_gamma   90.00
#
_symmetry.space_group_name_H-M   'P 1'
#
loop_
_entity.id
_entity.type
_entity.pdbx_description
1 polymer ?
#
loop_
_entity_poly.entity_id
_entity_poly.type
_entity_poly.pdbx_seq_one_letter_code
_entity_poly.pdbx_strand_id
1 'polypeptide(L)'
;ALVPVVNFTQNTWTIVLLMGLFMNIAGLTTLALIFFSFSVLFQLVTLPVEIDASRRAVAYIEQSGMSSKQVNGAKKVLTAAALTYVAAALTSIIQLLYLMARYNRNSNR
;
A
#
# COMPACT_ATOMS: atom_id res chain seq x y z
N ALA A 1 -22.83 9.56 -3.21
CA ALA A 1 -22.95 9.41 -1.76
C ALA A 1 -22.05 8.27 -1.23
N LEU A 2 -20.73 8.39 -1.40
CA LEU A 2 -19.76 7.34 -1.04
C LEU A 2 -19.28 7.44 0.43
N VAL A 3 -19.36 8.66 0.99
CA VAL A 3 -18.89 9.01 2.34
C VAL A 3 -19.49 8.12 3.45
N PRO A 4 -20.80 7.81 3.49
CA PRO A 4 -21.33 6.94 4.54
C PRO A 4 -20.87 5.47 4.39
N VAL A 5 -20.68 4.98 3.16
CA VAL A 5 -20.18 3.63 2.90
C VAL A 5 -18.72 3.50 3.34
N VAL A 6 -17.88 4.49 3.00
CA VAL A 6 -16.47 4.50 3.42
C VAL A 6 -16.33 4.55 4.94
N ASN A 7 -17.11 5.40 5.63
CA ASN A 7 -17.08 5.47 7.10
C ASN A 7 -17.55 4.17 7.77
N PHE A 8 -18.53 3.49 7.18
CA PHE A 8 -18.98 2.19 7.68
C PHE A 8 -17.86 1.14 7.54
N THR A 9 -17.30 0.99 6.33
CA THR A 9 -16.19 0.05 6.09
C THR A 9 -14.98 0.34 6.98
N GLN A 10 -14.61 1.61 7.18
CA GLN A 10 -13.46 2.03 7.99
C GLN A 10 -13.62 1.71 9.48
N ASN A 11 -14.84 1.71 10.01
CA ASN A 11 -15.10 1.33 11.41
C ASN A 11 -15.28 -0.19 11.57
N THR A 12 -15.84 -0.86 10.57
CA THR A 12 -16.21 -2.27 10.68
C THR A 12 -15.07 -3.24 10.37
N TRP A 13 -14.10 -2.87 9.52
CA TRP A 13 -13.05 -3.79 9.09
C TRP A 13 -12.18 -4.32 10.26
N THR A 14 -11.85 -3.47 11.24
CA THR A 14 -11.04 -3.85 12.40
C THR A 14 -11.72 -4.93 13.25
N ILE A 15 -13.04 -4.80 13.46
CA ILE A 15 -13.83 -5.75 14.25
C ILE A 15 -13.93 -7.11 13.52
N VAL A 16 -14.15 -7.07 12.21
CA VAL A 16 -14.23 -8.27 11.36
C VAL A 16 -12.87 -8.98 11.29
N LEU A 17 -11.77 -8.24 11.18
CA LEU A 17 -10.41 -8.79 11.15
C LEU A 17 -10.06 -9.45 12.48
N LEU A 18 -10.36 -8.80 13.61
CA LEU A 18 -10.13 -9.36 14.94
C LEU A 18 -10.98 -10.61 15.18
N MET A 19 -12.28 -10.60 14.86
CA MET A 19 -13.11 -11.81 14.95
C MET A 19 -12.57 -12.95 14.08
N GLY A 20 -12.14 -12.64 12.86
CA GLY A 20 -11.54 -13.64 11.97
C GLY A 20 -10.26 -14.25 12.51
N LEU A 21 -9.46 -13.47 13.25
CA LEU A 21 -8.22 -13.93 13.89
C LEU A 21 -8.50 -14.81 15.12
N PHE A 22 -9.53 -14.49 15.93
CA PHE A 22 -9.88 -15.22 17.14
C PHE A 22 -10.63 -16.53 16.89
N MET A 23 -11.45 -16.61 15.83
CA MET A 23 -12.29 -17.80 15.62
C MET A 23 -11.58 -18.98 14.97
N ASN A 24 -10.34 -18.83 14.47
CA ASN A 24 -9.55 -19.89 13.81
C ASN A 24 -10.34 -20.74 12.79
N ILE A 25 -11.37 -20.17 12.15
CA ILE A 25 -12.20 -20.88 11.19
C ILE A 25 -11.31 -21.13 9.97
N ALA A 26 -11.07 -22.41 9.67
CA ALA A 26 -10.05 -22.96 8.76
C ALA A 26 -10.10 -22.50 7.28
N GLY A 27 -10.89 -21.47 6.93
CA GLY A 27 -10.94 -20.85 5.60
C GLY A 27 -10.65 -19.35 5.56
N LEU A 28 -10.64 -18.64 6.70
CA LEU A 28 -10.46 -17.18 6.70
C LEU A 28 -9.02 -16.76 6.40
N THR A 29 -8.03 -17.57 6.74
CA THR A 29 -6.63 -17.30 6.41
C THR A 29 -6.39 -17.33 4.90
N THR A 30 -7.02 -18.26 4.18
CA THR A 30 -6.97 -18.34 2.71
C THR A 30 -7.67 -17.13 2.09
N LEU A 31 -8.85 -16.77 2.60
CA LEU A 31 -9.58 -15.59 2.13
C LEU A 31 -8.79 -14.29 2.38
N ALA A 32 -8.16 -14.15 3.55
CA ALA A 32 -7.30 -13.02 3.88
C ALA A 32 -6.05 -12.95 2.99
N LEU A 33 -5.43 -14.09 2.68
CA LEU A 33 -4.30 -14.16 1.74
C LEU A 33 -4.71 -13.73 0.33
N ILE A 34 -5.90 -14.12 -0.14
CA ILE A 34 -6.43 -13.70 -1.43
C ILE A 34 -6.64 -12.18 -1.44
N PHE A 35 -7.35 -11.63 -0.45
CA PHE A 35 -7.58 -10.18 -0.36
C PHE A 35 -6.28 -9.39 -0.23
N PHE A 36 -5.34 -9.87 0.58
CA PHE A 36 -4.03 -9.23 0.72
C PHE A 36 -3.26 -9.27 -0.59
N SER A 37 -3.28 -10.39 -1.31
CA SER A 37 -2.67 -10.51 -2.65
C SER A 37 -3.24 -9.52 -3.65
N PHE A 38 -4.57 -9.35 -3.68
CA PHE A 38 -5.23 -8.33 -4.51
C PHE A 38 -4.81 -6.91 -4.11
N SER A 39 -4.69 -6.62 -2.81
CA SER A 39 -4.22 -5.32 -2.32
C SER A 39 -2.79 -5.03 -2.76
N VAL A 40 -1.87 -6.01 -2.65
CA VAL A 40 -0.48 -5.86 -3.12
C VAL A 40 -0.43 -5.66 -4.62
N LEU A 41 -1.24 -6.40 -5.39
CA LEU A 41 -1.31 -6.26 -6.84
C LEU A 41 -1.81 -4.87 -7.24
N PHE A 42 -2.87 -4.37 -6.60
CA PHE A 42 -3.35 -3.01 -6.81
C PHE A 42 -2.28 -1.97 -6.49
N GLN A 43 -1.62 -2.09 -5.33
CA GLN A 43 -0.52 -1.22 -4.93
C GLN A 43 0.59 -1.18 -5.99
N LEU A 44 0.94 -2.32 -6.58
CA LEU A 44 1.97 -2.42 -7.63
C LEU A 44 1.53 -1.80 -8.96
N VAL A 45 0.26 -1.95 -9.33
CA VAL A 45 -0.30 -1.38 -10.57
C VAL A 45 -0.48 0.13 -10.46
N THR A 46 -0.77 0.67 -9.27
CA THR A 46 -0.90 2.13 -9.06
C THR A 46 0.46 2.81 -8.85
N LEU A 47 1.49 2.07 -8.42
CA LEU A 47 2.82 2.62 -8.17
C LEU A 47 3.44 3.43 -9.32
N PRO A 48 3.31 3.04 -10.61
CA PRO A 48 3.82 3.84 -11.72
C PRO A 48 3.15 5.22 -11.83
N VAL A 49 1.86 5.33 -11.50
CA VAL A 49 1.12 6.60 -11.59
C VAL A 49 1.56 7.57 -10.50
N GLU A 50 1.92 7.05 -9.32
CA GLU A 50 2.46 7.84 -8.21
C GLU A 50 3.87 8.38 -8.53
N ILE A 51 4.72 7.57 -9.18
CA ILE A 51 6.04 8.00 -9.64
C ILE A 51 5.93 9.03 -10.77
N ASP A 52 5.00 8.84 -11.70
CA ASP A 52 4.75 9.79 -12.79
C ASP A 52 4.23 11.14 -12.26
N ALA A 53 3.32 11.10 -11.28
CA ALA A 53 2.84 12.31 -10.59
C ALA A 53 3.99 13.07 -9.92
N SER A 54 4.90 12.37 -9.22
CA SER A 54 6.09 12.99 -8.61
C SER A 54 7.00 13.62 -9.67
N ARG A 55 7.23 12.96 -10.81
CA ARG A 55 8.04 13.49 -11.92
C ARG A 55 7.42 14.75 -12.53
N ARG A 56 6.11 14.74 -12.76
CA ARG A 56 5.37 15.91 -13.27
C ARG A 56 5.41 17.07 -12.28
N ALA A 57 5.26 16.81 -10.98
CA ALA A 57 5.35 17.83 -9.94
C ALA A 57 6.73 18.52 -9.94
N VAL A 58 7.82 17.76 -10.11
CA VAL A 58 9.18 18.33 -10.24
C VAL A 58 9.28 19.24 -11.47
N ALA A 59 8.75 18.83 -12.62
CA ALA A 59 8.76 19.65 -13.84
C ALA A 59 7.97 20.96 -13.69
N TYR A 60 6.86 20.94 -12.94
CA TYR A 60 6.09 22.16 -12.62
C TYR A 60 6.87 23.11 -11.70
N ILE A 61 7.59 22.59 -10.70
CA ILE A 61 8.39 23.41 -9.78
C ILE A 61 9.61 24.02 -10.49
N GLU A 62 10.20 23.31 -11.45
CA GLU A 62 11.28 23.85 -12.29
C GLU A 62 10.80 25.04 -13.15
N GLN A 63 9.51 25.07 -13.52
CA GLN A 63 8.90 26.14 -14.33
C GLN A 63 8.30 27.27 -13.49
N SER A 64 8.18 27.14 -12.16
CA SER A 64 7.47 28.09 -11.30
C SER A 64 8.29 29.33 -10.91
N GLY A 65 9.45 29.57 -11.54
CA GLY A 65 10.30 30.74 -11.27
C GLY A 65 11.01 30.73 -9.90
N MET A 66 11.08 29.58 -9.21
CA MET A 66 11.76 29.46 -7.91
C MET A 66 13.29 29.49 -8.05
N SER A 67 13.97 29.91 -6.98
CA SER A 67 15.43 29.79 -6.91
C SER A 67 15.87 28.33 -7.03
N SER A 68 16.99 28.08 -7.72
CA SER A 68 17.55 26.74 -7.94
C SER A 68 17.85 25.98 -6.62
N LYS A 69 18.05 26.69 -5.50
CA LYS A 69 18.18 26.07 -4.17
C LYS A 69 16.85 25.51 -3.65
N GLN A 70 15.74 26.21 -3.89
CA GLN A 70 14.40 25.78 -3.49
C GLN A 70 13.89 24.62 -4.37
N VAL A 71 14.15 24.68 -5.68
CA VAL A 71 13.83 23.60 -6.62
C VAL A 71 14.53 22.29 -6.23
N ASN A 72 15.84 22.34 -5.92
CA ASN A 72 16.58 21.17 -5.46
C ASN A 72 16.06 20.60 -4.13
N GLY A 73 15.65 21.47 -3.20
CA GLY A 73 15.02 21.06 -1.95
C GLY A 73 13.69 20.34 -2.19
N ALA A 74 12.81 20.94 -2.99
CA ALA A 74 11.50 20.37 -3.32
C ALA A 74 11.63 19.04 -4.07
N LYS A 75 12.57 18.93 -5.01
CA LYS A 75 12.86 17.68 -5.74
C LYS A 75 13.29 16.55 -4.80
N LYS A 76 14.13 16.84 -3.80
CA LYS A 76 14.53 15.85 -2.79
C LYS A 76 13.33 15.36 -1.99
N VAL A 77 12.45 16.26 -1.54
CA VAL A 77 11.26 15.91 -0.77
C VAL A 77 10.27 15.09 -1.62
N LEU A 78 9.99 15.51 -2.86
CA LEU A 78 9.09 14.79 -3.78
C LEU A 78 9.63 13.39 -4.14
N THR A 79 10.94 13.27 -4.30
CA THR A 79 11.60 11.98 -4.54
C THR A 79 11.50 11.09 -3.31
N ALA A 80 11.76 11.64 -2.12
CA ALA A 80 11.65 10.91 -0.85
C ALA A 80 10.20 10.43 -0.60
N ALA A 81 9.20 11.28 -0.89
CA ALA A 81 7.80 10.92 -0.76
C ALA A 81 7.41 9.76 -1.70
N ALA A 82 7.87 9.79 -2.95
CA ALA A 82 7.66 8.68 -3.89
C ALA A 82 8.35 7.38 -3.40
N LEU A 83 9.57 7.49 -2.86
CA LEU A 83 10.30 6.34 -2.31
C LEU A 83 9.59 5.69 -1.12
N THR A 84 8.85 6.45 -0.30
CA THR A 84 8.02 5.88 0.78
C THR A 84 6.93 4.95 0.23
N TYR A 85 6.32 5.29 -0.91
CA TYR A 85 5.33 4.43 -1.57
C TYR A 85 5.97 3.14 -2.11
N VAL A 86 7.19 3.26 -2.68
CA VAL A 86 7.99 2.11 -3.11
C VAL A 86 8.33 1.20 -1.94
N ALA A 87 8.77 1.78 -0.82
CA ALA A 87 9.07 1.03 0.39
C ALA A 87 7.83 0.27 0.91
N ALA A 88 6.67 0.93 0.96
CA ALA A 88 5.41 0.28 1.37
C ALA A 88 5.03 -0.90 0.45
N ALA A 89 5.21 -0.75 -0.87
CA ALA A 89 4.96 -1.84 -1.81
C ALA A 89 5.93 -3.02 -1.60
N LEU A 90 7.22 -2.76 -1.42
CA LEU A 90 8.22 -3.77 -1.11
C LEU A 90 7.93 -4.50 0.20
N THR A 91 7.59 -3.77 1.27
CA THR A 91 7.20 -4.36 2.55
C THR A 91 5.99 -5.26 2.39
N SER A 92 4.99 -4.82 1.62
CA SER A 92 3.78 -5.60 1.37
C SER A 92 4.07 -6.90 0.60
N ILE A 93 4.98 -6.86 -0.39
CA ILE A 93 5.45 -8.06 -1.09
C ILE A 93 6.15 -9.03 -0.12
N ILE A 94 7.08 -8.53 0.70
CA ILE A 94 7.80 -9.35 1.68
C ILE A 94 6.83 -10.00 2.67
N GLN A 95 5.84 -9.23 3.14
CA GLN A 95 4.83 -9.72 4.06
C GLN A 95 3.94 -10.79 3.41
N LEU A 96 3.62 -10.66 2.12
CA LEU A 96 2.86 -11.66 1.38
C LEU A 96 3.64 -12.97 1.27
N LEU A 97 4.92 -12.89 0.90
CA LEU A 97 5.82 -14.04 0.82
C LEU A 97 5.95 -14.73 2.19
N TYR A 98 6.10 -13.94 3.27
CA TYR A 98 6.16 -14.44 4.64
C TYR A 98 4.88 -15.20 5.04
N LEU A 99 3.71 -14.61 4.79
CA LEU A 99 2.42 -15.22 5.12
C LEU A 99 2.19 -16.50 4.30
N MET A 100 2.55 -16.50 3.02
CA MET A 100 2.43 -17.67 2.15
C MET A 100 3.36 -18.81 2.61
N ALA A 101 4.61 -18.51 2.96
CA ALA A 101 5.54 -19.50 3.52
C ALA A 101 5.04 -20.06 4.86
N ARG A 102 4.46 -19.21 5.72
CA ARG A 102 3.90 -19.62 7.01
C ARG A 102 2.67 -20.50 6.85
N TYR A 103 1.79 -20.17 5.91
CA TYR A 103 0.59 -20.94 5.58
C TYR A 103 0.95 -22.32 5.04
N ASN A 104 1.87 -22.40 4.07
CA ASN A 104 2.31 -23.68 3.49
C ASN A 104 2.90 -24.62 4.55
N ARG A 105 3.67 -24.08 5.50
CA ARG A 105 4.23 -24.84 6.63
C ARG A 105 3.18 -25.31 7.64
N ASN A 106 2.05 -24.61 7.75
CA ASN A 106 0.93 -25.00 8.62
C ASN A 106 0.00 -26.02 7.95
N SER A 107 -0.14 -25.97 6.62
CA SER A 107 -0.91 -26.94 5.83
C SER A 107 -0.23 -28.32 5.72
N ASN A 108 1.09 -28.38 5.89
CA ASN A 108 1.87 -29.62 5.88
C ASN A 108 1.98 -30.31 7.26
N ARG A 109 1.18 -29.88 8.25
CA ARG A 109 1.06 -30.51 9.58
C ARG A 109 -0.35 -31.04 9.74
#